data_AF-A0A351FZ10-F1
#
_entry.id   AF-A0A351FZ10-F1
#
_cell.length_a   1.000
_cell.length_b   1.000
_cell.length_c   1.000
_cell.angle_alpha   90.00
_cell.angle_beta   90.00
_cell.angle_gamma   90.00
#
_symmetry.space_group_name_H-M   'P 1'
#
loop_
_entity.id
_entity.type
_entity.pdbx_description
1 polymer ?
#
loop_
_entity_poly.entity_id
_entity_poly.type
_entity_poly.pdbx_seq_one_letter_code
_entity_poly.pdbx_strand_id
1 'polypeptide(L)'
;GPDAAADADAEDPGQKLKAAFVTAVASEPKQPASDYKPSVKQALFFLNDSQVLALLQPHEGNLTAQLDQMPDAQVADTVFLNIFSRPPVDAERKLVEAHLQQHAKQRPEALRQLVWAMLTSLEFCINH
;
A
#
# COMPACT_ATOMS: atom_id res chain seq x y z
N GLY A 1 29.52 -20.50 29.09
CA GLY A 1 28.23 -21.20 28.99
C GLY A 1 27.69 -20.97 27.59
N PRO A 2 27.25 -22.01 26.88
CA PRO A 2 26.77 -21.86 25.51
C PRO A 2 25.27 -21.57 25.56
N ASP A 3 24.90 -20.33 25.30
CA ASP A 3 23.51 -19.95 24.98
C ASP A 3 23.48 -19.00 23.77
N ALA A 4 24.45 -19.17 22.88
CA ALA A 4 24.64 -18.36 21.67
C ALA A 4 24.20 -19.13 20.40
N ALA A 5 23.13 -19.93 20.49
CA ALA A 5 22.66 -20.75 19.38
C ALA A 5 21.14 -20.72 19.15
N ALA A 6 20.41 -19.79 19.76
CA ALA A 6 18.97 -19.67 19.58
C ALA A 6 18.60 -18.29 19.05
N ASP A 7 18.95 -17.98 17.80
CA ASP A 7 18.30 -16.91 17.01
C ASP A 7 18.68 -16.89 15.51
N ALA A 8 19.23 -17.99 14.97
CA ALA A 8 19.60 -18.05 13.55
C ALA A 8 18.49 -18.58 12.61
N ASP A 9 17.37 -19.05 13.16
CA ASP A 9 16.25 -19.67 12.42
C ASP A 9 14.96 -18.83 12.41
N ALA A 10 14.98 -17.59 12.94
CA ALA A 10 13.87 -16.68 12.75
C ALA A 10 13.87 -16.17 11.30
N GLU A 11 13.03 -16.76 10.44
CA GLU A 11 12.82 -16.26 9.06
C GLU A 11 12.57 -14.73 9.09
N ASP A 12 13.38 -13.99 8.32
CA ASP A 12 13.18 -12.55 8.14
C ASP A 12 11.74 -12.28 7.62
N PRO A 13 10.91 -11.53 8.38
CA PRO A 13 9.54 -11.20 7.98
C PRO A 13 9.48 -10.55 6.59
N GLY A 14 10.49 -9.78 6.21
CA GLY A 14 10.59 -9.17 4.88
C GLY A 14 10.75 -10.20 3.78
N GLN A 15 11.64 -11.17 3.97
CA GLN A 15 11.85 -12.29 3.05
C GLN A 15 10.57 -13.13 2.88
N LYS A 16 9.84 -13.38 3.97
CA LYS A 16 8.57 -14.13 3.96
C LYS A 16 7.47 -13.39 3.19
N LEU A 17 7.33 -12.09 3.43
CA LEU A 17 6.38 -11.24 2.71
C LEU A 17 6.71 -11.19 1.21
N LYS A 18 7.99 -11.09 0.86
CA LYS A 18 8.45 -11.12 -0.53
C LYS A 18 8.08 -12.44 -1.21
N ALA A 19 8.28 -13.58 -0.55
CA ALA A 19 7.92 -14.89 -1.09
C ALA A 19 6.40 -15.03 -1.30
N ALA A 20 5.59 -14.54 -0.35
CA ALA A 20 4.14 -14.51 -0.46
C ALA A 20 3.68 -13.63 -1.63
N PHE A 21 4.28 -12.45 -1.79
CA PHE A 21 4.02 -11.53 -2.90
C PHE A 21 4.31 -12.18 -4.26
N VAL A 22 5.51 -12.76 -4.44
CA VAL A 22 5.88 -13.45 -5.69
C VAL A 22 4.87 -14.56 -6.00
N THR A 23 4.46 -15.33 -4.99
CA THR A 23 3.47 -16.40 -5.16
C THR A 23 2.08 -15.88 -5.57
N ALA A 24 1.70 -14.69 -5.11
CA ALA A 24 0.40 -14.09 -5.39
C ALA A 24 0.36 -13.38 -6.76
N VAL A 25 1.47 -12.77 -7.19
CA VAL A 25 1.54 -11.86 -8.34
C VAL A 25 2.19 -12.49 -9.58
N ALA A 26 3.08 -13.48 -9.42
CA ALA A 26 3.78 -14.08 -10.55
C ALA A 26 2.79 -14.75 -11.53
N SER A 27 3.00 -14.47 -12.82
CA SER A 27 2.28 -15.12 -13.92
C SER A 27 2.74 -16.57 -14.12
N GLU A 28 1.90 -17.42 -14.71
CA GLU A 28 2.30 -18.79 -15.05
C GLU A 28 3.42 -18.80 -16.10
N PRO A 29 4.42 -19.72 -16.01
CA PRO A 29 5.65 -19.69 -16.81
C PRO A 29 5.51 -19.83 -18.34
N LYS A 30 4.29 -19.83 -18.91
CA LYS A 30 4.03 -20.22 -20.31
C LYS A 30 3.17 -19.24 -21.12
N GLN A 31 2.83 -18.06 -20.61
CA GLN A 31 2.08 -17.06 -21.39
C GLN A 31 2.98 -15.87 -21.75
N PRO A 32 3.01 -15.43 -23.03
CA PRO A 32 3.67 -14.18 -23.38
C PRO A 32 3.01 -13.04 -22.60
N ALA A 33 3.82 -12.20 -21.95
CA ALA A 33 3.37 -11.12 -21.07
C ALA A 33 2.84 -9.91 -21.85
N SER A 34 1.87 -10.09 -22.77
CA SER A 34 1.36 -8.96 -23.56
C SER A 34 0.16 -8.26 -22.94
N ASP A 35 -0.59 -8.91 -22.04
CA ASP A 35 -1.76 -8.30 -21.38
C ASP A 35 -1.69 -8.46 -19.85
N TYR A 36 -1.84 -7.36 -19.11
CA TYR A 36 -2.05 -7.41 -17.66
C TYR A 36 -3.42 -8.07 -17.37
N LYS A 37 -3.39 -9.24 -16.72
CA LYS A 37 -4.59 -9.96 -16.28
C LYS A 37 -4.64 -9.99 -14.76
N PRO A 38 -5.30 -9.00 -14.11
CA PRO A 38 -5.45 -9.03 -12.66
C PRO A 38 -6.22 -10.30 -12.28
N SER A 39 -5.63 -11.11 -11.41
CA SER A 39 -6.26 -12.36 -10.95
C SER A 39 -7.05 -12.14 -9.67
N VAL A 40 -8.10 -12.92 -9.45
CA VAL A 40 -8.85 -12.94 -8.18
C VAL A 40 -7.92 -13.24 -7.01
N LYS A 41 -6.92 -14.12 -7.20
CA LYS A 41 -5.91 -14.45 -6.20
C LYS A 41 -5.07 -13.23 -5.81
N GLN A 42 -4.62 -12.46 -6.79
CA GLN A 42 -3.85 -11.24 -6.59
C GLN A 42 -4.68 -10.19 -5.85
N ALA A 43 -5.93 -9.96 -6.27
CA ALA A 43 -6.83 -9.03 -5.59
C ALA A 43 -7.07 -9.45 -4.12
N LEU A 44 -7.39 -10.72 -3.87
CA LEU A 44 -7.61 -11.23 -2.51
C LEU A 44 -6.36 -11.14 -1.62
N PHE A 45 -5.16 -11.30 -2.19
CA PHE A 45 -3.91 -11.11 -1.45
C PHE A 45 -3.78 -9.66 -0.94
N PHE A 46 -3.91 -8.66 -1.81
CA PHE A 46 -3.83 -7.26 -1.39
C PHE A 46 -4.98 -6.82 -0.48
N LEU A 47 -6.17 -7.44 -0.61
CA LEU A 47 -7.34 -7.10 0.20
C LEU A 47 -7.26 -7.66 1.62
N ASN A 48 -6.67 -8.84 1.81
CA ASN A 48 -6.81 -9.61 3.05
C ASN A 48 -5.50 -9.96 3.75
N ASP A 49 -4.34 -9.82 3.10
CA ASP A 49 -3.07 -10.19 3.73
C ASP A 49 -2.69 -9.18 4.82
N SER A 50 -2.65 -9.65 6.06
CA SER A 50 -2.40 -8.82 7.24
C SER A 50 -0.99 -8.22 7.26
N GLN A 51 -0.01 -8.86 6.62
CA GLN A 51 1.36 -8.33 6.53
C GLN A 51 1.42 -7.18 5.53
N VAL A 52 0.71 -7.29 4.40
CA VAL A 52 0.55 -6.18 3.44
C VAL A 52 -0.15 -4.99 4.11
N LEU A 53 -1.24 -5.25 4.84
CA LEU A 53 -1.95 -4.19 5.57
C LEU A 53 -1.12 -3.58 6.70
N ALA A 54 -0.23 -4.37 7.33
CA ALA A 54 0.69 -3.90 8.36
C ALA A 54 1.72 -2.90 7.82
N LEU A 55 2.15 -3.03 6.55
CA LEU A 55 3.05 -2.04 5.93
C LEU A 55 2.47 -0.63 5.87
N LEU A 56 1.13 -0.51 5.92
CA LEU A 56 0.43 0.77 5.91
C LEU A 56 0.19 1.35 7.30
N GLN A 57 0.44 0.59 8.37
CA GLN A 57 0.38 1.13 9.73
C GLN A 57 1.43 2.24 9.89
N PRO A 58 1.10 3.40 10.47
CA PRO A 58 2.07 4.47 10.66
C PRO A 58 3.30 3.98 11.42
N HIS A 59 4.47 4.15 10.82
CA HIS A 59 5.76 3.94 11.46
C HIS A 59 6.76 4.96 10.93
N GLU A 60 7.89 5.12 11.62
CA GLU A 60 8.89 6.13 11.26
C GLU A 60 9.29 5.99 9.77
N GLY A 61 9.19 7.10 9.04
CA GLY A 61 9.60 7.22 7.65
C GLY A 61 8.57 6.81 6.60
N ASN A 62 7.46 6.14 6.93
CA ASN A 62 6.50 5.71 5.90
C ASN A 62 5.49 6.80 5.50
N LEU A 63 4.87 6.61 4.33
CA LEU A 63 3.97 7.61 3.73
C LEU A 63 2.78 7.94 4.64
N THR A 64 2.13 6.93 5.25
CA THR A 64 0.97 7.18 6.12
C THR A 64 1.32 7.99 7.35
N ALA A 65 2.51 7.78 7.96
CA ALA A 65 3.01 8.64 9.03
C ALA A 65 3.31 10.06 8.55
N GLN A 66 3.91 10.24 7.37
CA GLN A 66 4.18 11.56 6.81
C GLN A 66 2.88 12.34 6.52
N LEU A 67 1.87 11.68 5.94
CA LEU A 67 0.57 12.28 5.64
C LEU A 67 -0.20 12.70 6.90
N ASP A 68 -0.04 11.96 8.01
CA ASP A 68 -0.72 12.28 9.27
C ASP A 68 -0.20 13.57 9.91
N GLN A 69 1.08 13.90 9.68
CA GLN A 69 1.74 15.09 10.23
C GLN A 69 1.56 16.36 9.38
N MET A 70 0.94 16.28 8.21
CA MET A 70 0.76 17.43 7.32
C MET A 70 -0.67 17.97 7.30
N PRO A 71 -0.86 19.25 6.87
CA PRO A 71 -2.19 19.82 6.68
C PRO A 71 -2.97 19.11 5.57
N ASP A 72 -4.29 18.99 5.73
CA ASP A 72 -5.20 18.31 4.78
C ASP A 72 -5.05 18.82 3.35
N ALA A 73 -4.86 20.13 3.19
CA ALA A 73 -4.67 20.77 1.89
C ALA A 73 -3.47 20.23 1.09
N GLN A 74 -2.47 19.65 1.76
CA GLN A 74 -1.25 19.10 1.14
C GLN A 74 -1.30 17.57 0.94
N VAL A 75 -2.27 16.89 1.56
CA VAL A 75 -2.35 15.43 1.53
C VAL A 75 -2.54 14.93 0.11
N ALA A 76 -3.45 15.56 -0.65
CA ALA A 76 -3.74 15.16 -2.03
C ALA A 76 -2.50 15.24 -2.93
N ASP A 77 -1.76 16.35 -2.89
CA ASP A 77 -0.53 16.49 -3.70
C ASP A 77 0.50 15.44 -3.36
N THR A 78 0.72 15.22 -2.07
CA THR A 78 1.74 14.28 -1.60
C THR A 78 1.36 12.85 -1.98
N VAL A 79 0.14 12.41 -1.69
CA VAL A 79 -0.26 11.02 -1.90
C VAL A 79 -0.33 10.67 -3.39
N PHE A 80 -0.78 11.61 -4.24
CA PHE A 80 -0.83 11.39 -5.69
C PHE A 80 0.57 11.33 -6.31
N LEU A 81 1.50 12.19 -5.90
CA LEU A 81 2.88 12.11 -6.38
C LEU A 81 3.57 10.82 -5.92
N ASN A 82 3.31 10.35 -4.71
CA ASN A 82 3.96 9.14 -4.18
C ASN A 82 3.39 7.84 -4.77
N ILE A 83 2.09 7.79 -5.10
CA ILE A 83 1.44 6.55 -5.57
C ILE A 83 1.24 6.55 -7.09
N PHE A 84 0.80 7.67 -7.67
CA PHE A 84 0.48 7.79 -9.09
C PHE A 84 1.53 8.60 -9.88
N SER A 85 2.63 9.05 -9.26
CA SER A 85 3.70 9.79 -9.95
C SER A 85 3.23 10.99 -10.78
N ARG A 86 2.08 11.60 -10.41
CA ARG A 86 1.49 12.78 -11.07
C ARG A 86 0.79 13.65 -10.03
N PRO A 87 0.58 14.95 -10.30
CA PRO A 87 -0.28 15.77 -9.45
C PRO A 87 -1.75 15.33 -9.55
N PRO A 88 -2.55 15.57 -8.49
CA PRO A 88 -3.99 15.38 -8.56
C PRO A 88 -4.64 16.44 -9.45
N VAL A 89 -5.78 16.10 -10.06
CA VAL A 89 -6.68 17.10 -10.64
C VAL A 89 -7.63 17.66 -9.57
N ASP A 90 -8.30 18.78 -9.85
CA ASP A 90 -9.17 19.46 -8.87
C ASP A 90 -10.28 18.57 -8.30
N ALA A 91 -10.85 17.67 -9.10
CA ALA A 91 -11.87 16.75 -8.65
C ALA A 91 -11.31 15.72 -7.64
N GLU A 92 -10.08 15.24 -7.87
CA GLU A 92 -9.39 14.30 -6.98
C GLU A 92 -9.01 14.96 -5.65
N ARG A 93 -8.50 16.20 -5.69
CA ARG A 93 -8.21 16.96 -4.48
C ARG A 93 -9.45 17.11 -3.60
N LYS A 94 -10.58 17.48 -4.19
CA LYS A 94 -11.86 17.59 -3.48
C LYS A 94 -12.31 16.27 -2.86
N LEU A 95 -12.10 15.14 -3.54
CA LEU A 95 -12.44 13.83 -3.00
C LEU A 95 -11.59 13.49 -1.78
N VAL A 96 -10.28 13.75 -1.83
CA VAL A 96 -9.38 13.55 -0.69
C VAL A 96 -9.78 14.44 0.48
N GLU A 97 -10.01 15.73 0.24
CA GLU A 97 -10.45 16.67 1.29
C GLU A 97 -11.77 16.24 1.93
N ALA A 98 -12.76 15.84 1.12
CA ALA A 98 -14.05 15.37 1.61
C ALA A 98 -13.91 14.10 2.47
N HIS A 99 -13.08 13.14 2.03
CA HIS A 99 -12.79 11.92 2.78
C HIS A 99 -12.18 12.24 4.15
N LEU A 100 -11.14 13.10 4.19
CA LEU A 100 -10.50 13.49 5.46
C LEU A 100 -11.46 14.23 6.39
N GLN A 101 -12.31 15.10 5.86
CA GLN A 101 -13.31 15.82 6.65
C GLN A 101 -14.36 14.87 7.25
N GLN A 102 -14.87 13.92 6.47
CA GLN A 102 -15.83 12.91 6.93
C GLN A 102 -15.25 12.04 8.05
N HIS A 103 -13.95 11.79 8.01
CA HIS A 103 -13.25 10.92 8.96
C HIS A 103 -12.30 11.67 9.91
N ALA A 104 -12.54 12.96 10.18
CA ALA A 104 -11.62 13.80 10.96
C ALA A 104 -11.29 13.24 12.35
N LYS A 105 -12.24 12.53 13.00
CA LYS A 105 -12.03 11.88 14.32
C LYS A 105 -11.15 10.62 14.25
N GLN A 106 -10.91 10.10 13.06
CA GLN A 106 -10.22 8.84 12.76
C GLN A 106 -9.16 9.07 11.68
N ARG A 107 -8.53 10.25 11.65
CA ARG A 107 -7.61 10.68 10.58
C ARG A 107 -6.54 9.63 10.24
N PRO A 108 -5.81 9.02 11.20
CA PRO A 108 -4.77 8.04 10.85
C PRO A 108 -5.32 6.85 10.08
N GLU A 109 -6.51 6.37 10.46
CA GLU A 109 -7.19 5.26 9.79
C GLU A 109 -7.72 5.69 8.40
N ALA A 110 -8.27 6.90 8.29
CA ALA A 110 -8.72 7.44 7.01
C ALA A 110 -7.59 7.56 5.98
N LEU A 111 -6.40 7.98 6.42
CA LEU A 111 -5.19 8.07 5.59
C LEU A 111 -4.70 6.69 5.17
N ARG A 112 -4.69 5.73 6.09
CA ARG A 112 -4.34 4.34 5.79
C ARG A 112 -5.27 3.75 4.73
N GLN A 113 -6.58 3.96 4.88
CA GLN A 113 -7.59 3.51 3.91
C GLN A 113 -7.44 4.21 2.57
N LEU A 114 -7.15 5.51 2.55
CA LEU A 114 -6.90 6.27 1.31
C LEU A 114 -5.70 5.68 0.55
N VAL A 115 -4.56 5.51 1.22
CA VAL A 115 -3.35 4.94 0.61
C VAL A 115 -3.61 3.52 0.09
N TRP A 116 -4.30 2.68 0.88
CA TRP A 116 -4.67 1.33 0.45
C TRP A 116 -5.59 1.33 -0.77
N ALA A 117 -6.63 2.18 -0.77
CA ALA A 117 -7.57 2.28 -1.87
C ALA A 117 -6.87 2.73 -3.17
N MET A 118 -5.90 3.63 -3.07
CA MET A 118 -5.10 4.07 -4.22
C MET A 118 -4.20 2.95 -4.74
N LEU A 119 -3.45 2.25 -3.86
CA LEU A 119 -2.57 1.13 -4.23
C LEU A 119 -3.33 -0.06 -4.84
N THR A 120 -4.60 -0.24 -4.48
CA THR A 120 -5.45 -1.32 -4.99
C THR A 120 -6.38 -0.89 -6.14
N SER A 121 -6.26 0.36 -6.59
CA SER A 121 -7.07 0.91 -7.67
C SER A 121 -6.65 0.39 -9.05
N LEU A 122 -7.58 0.44 -10.01
CA LEU A 122 -7.25 0.20 -11.41
C LEU A 122 -6.31 1.25 -12.00
N GLU A 123 -6.36 2.50 -11.52
CA GLU A 123 -5.43 3.57 -11.90
C GLU A 123 -4.00 3.13 -11.60
N PHE A 124 -3.73 2.68 -10.36
CA PHE A 124 -2.41 2.13 -10.02
C PHE A 124 -2.05 0.93 -10.88
N CYS A 125 -2.94 -0.07 -10.96
CA CYS A 125 -2.58 -1.33 -11.61
C CYS A 125 -2.36 -1.24 -13.13
N ILE A 126 -2.91 -0.23 -13.80
CA ILE A 126 -2.92 -0.14 -15.28
C ILE A 126 -2.08 1.05 -15.77
N ASN A 127 -2.05 2.15 -15.01
CA ASN A 127 -1.44 3.40 -15.47
C ASN A 127 -0.11 3.72 -14.76
N HIS A 128 0.29 2.97 -13.73
CA HIS A 128 1.49 3.23 -12.91
C HIS A 128 2.27 1.94 -12.58
#